data_AF-A0A952RVK9-F1
#
_entry.id   AF-A0A952RVK9-F1
#
_cell.length_a   1.000
_cell.length_b   1.000
_cell.length_c   1.000
_cell.angle_alpha   90.00
_cell.angle_beta   90.00
_cell.angle_gamma   90.00
#
_symmetry.space_group_name_H-M   'P 1'
#
loop_
_entity.id
_entity.type
_entity.pdbx_description
1 polymer ?
#
loop_
_entity_poly.entity_id
_entity_poly.type
_entity_poly.pdbx_seq_one_letter_code
_entity_poly.pdbx_strand_id
1 'polypeptide(L)'
;MRSAVILFILFSLAVAEMSAQSRRSRTGPAASSASEADRTERPVREMYEEANAFRRNKFEEYAKKKIAYSEELRLETEREQKQLAAKYAMAAEERTDLSTEDVYYKALLHWISENLERTAASLAEYLARTDTVGEKAQTARSLLVVIYAKQKNFEDATRYLVEYDGREPRRASEVSRMNNELAKAYLAAASPAKAVQFADRAYRTSKSMLADPSLKARGLDELLDNGMLLFESYRDSGKAAEAETALTDMRNVAAGVGASDLYFYAADKLLVYLIDQGRKSAAMEGYMSALIEAGKAFSNKAVANDAIRRLKAREKHYKLMAEPALELPGVDRWFPGQPQTIASLRGKVVLLDFWATWCGPCFDAFPHLTEWQRDYGDKGFVVLGVTRYYGRAEGFNVDNPNEIEFLKRFREKYRLPYDFVVTRDQQAQIQYGATALPTAVLIDRKGTIRFIESGSSPSRMEEMHRRIKALLAEQ
;
A
#
# COMPACT_ATOMS: atom_id res chain seq x y z
N MET A 1 -0.93 9.93 -35.10
CA MET A 1 -1.83 9.63 -36.23
C MET A 1 -3.05 8.88 -35.69
N ARG A 2 -4.24 9.50 -35.81
CA ARG A 2 -5.63 9.03 -35.55
C ARG A 2 -5.91 8.59 -34.09
N SER A 3 -6.44 9.40 -33.18
CA SER A 3 -7.76 10.10 -33.07
C SER A 3 -8.99 9.19 -32.98
N ALA A 4 -9.61 9.10 -31.79
CA ALA A 4 -11.06 8.95 -31.50
C ALA A 4 -11.23 8.96 -29.96
N VAL A 5 -11.70 10.03 -29.30
CA VAL A 5 -13.07 10.57 -29.15
C VAL A 5 -14.01 9.69 -28.31
N ILE A 6 -14.51 10.34 -27.25
CA ILE A 6 -15.46 9.96 -26.18
C ILE A 6 -16.83 9.55 -26.73
N LEU A 7 -17.51 8.57 -26.11
CA LEU A 7 -18.98 8.64 -25.90
C LEU A 7 -19.48 7.71 -24.78
N PHE A 8 -20.17 8.31 -23.82
CA PHE A 8 -21.05 7.70 -22.82
C PHE A 8 -22.48 7.64 -23.39
N ILE A 9 -23.14 6.47 -23.43
CA ILE A 9 -24.62 6.36 -23.53
C ILE A 9 -25.12 5.10 -22.79
N LEU A 10 -26.10 5.31 -21.90
CA LEU A 10 -27.01 4.35 -21.24
C LEU A 10 -28.09 3.83 -22.22
N PHE A 11 -28.57 2.59 -22.08
CA PHE A 11 -29.98 2.13 -22.27
C PHE A 11 -30.03 0.58 -22.10
N SER A 12 -30.60 0.03 -21.02
CA SER A 12 -31.97 -0.52 -20.83
C SER A 12 -32.47 -1.59 -21.82
N LEU A 13 -32.89 -2.71 -21.20
CA LEU A 13 -33.68 -3.89 -21.62
C LEU A 13 -34.45 -3.85 -22.96
N ALA A 14 -34.41 -4.98 -23.68
CA ALA A 14 -35.60 -5.60 -24.26
C ALA A 14 -35.38 -7.10 -24.54
N VAL A 15 -36.33 -7.91 -24.08
CA VAL A 15 -36.54 -9.33 -24.41
C VAL A 15 -37.38 -9.41 -25.68
N ALA A 16 -37.04 -10.28 -26.63
CA ALA A 16 -37.99 -10.86 -27.58
C ALA A 16 -37.42 -12.14 -28.23
N GLU A 17 -38.17 -13.23 -28.07
CA GLU A 17 -38.02 -14.51 -28.77
C GLU A 17 -38.38 -14.38 -30.26
N MET A 18 -37.66 -15.07 -31.15
CA MET A 18 -38.30 -15.70 -32.31
C MET A 18 -37.44 -16.82 -32.91
N SER A 19 -38.13 -17.87 -33.32
CA SER A 19 -37.70 -19.24 -33.63
C SER A 19 -37.08 -19.48 -35.02
N ALA A 20 -36.12 -20.41 -35.04
CA ALA A 20 -35.85 -21.49 -36.00
C ALA A 20 -36.02 -21.31 -37.52
N GLN A 21 -34.94 -21.55 -38.27
CA GLN A 21 -34.91 -22.55 -39.35
C GLN A 21 -33.48 -22.97 -39.78
N SER A 22 -33.37 -24.24 -40.16
CA SER A 22 -32.17 -25.07 -40.37
C SER A 22 -31.30 -24.72 -41.59
N ARG A 23 -29.98 -25.08 -41.55
CA ARG A 23 -29.39 -26.16 -42.39
C ARG A 23 -27.88 -26.40 -42.14
N ARG A 24 -27.57 -27.70 -41.96
CA ARG A 24 -26.39 -28.50 -42.37
C ARG A 24 -24.99 -28.26 -41.73
N SER A 25 -24.74 -29.12 -40.73
CA SER A 25 -23.66 -30.14 -40.66
C SER A 25 -22.29 -29.86 -41.30
N ARG A 26 -21.29 -29.66 -40.42
CA ARG A 26 -19.93 -30.20 -40.62
C ARG A 26 -19.41 -30.76 -39.28
N THR A 27 -19.14 -32.05 -39.30
CA THR A 27 -18.56 -32.88 -38.24
C THR A 27 -17.06 -32.60 -38.08
N GLY A 28 -16.62 -32.37 -36.84
CA GLY A 28 -15.22 -32.30 -36.39
C GLY A 28 -15.17 -32.56 -34.88
N PRO A 29 -14.10 -33.19 -34.33
CA PRO A 29 -14.19 -34.01 -33.13
C PRO A 29 -14.37 -33.22 -31.83
N ALA A 30 -15.08 -33.87 -30.91
CA ALA A 30 -15.57 -33.39 -29.63
C ALA A 30 -14.52 -32.64 -28.79
N ALA A 31 -14.72 -31.33 -28.63
CA ALA A 31 -14.42 -30.68 -27.36
C ALA A 31 -15.52 -31.11 -26.38
N SER A 32 -15.15 -31.70 -25.25
CA SER A 32 -16.12 -32.11 -24.21
C SER A 32 -16.82 -30.87 -23.66
N SER A 33 -17.99 -30.59 -24.20
CA SER A 33 -19.00 -29.75 -23.56
C SER A 33 -19.52 -30.53 -22.36
N ALA A 34 -18.95 -30.28 -21.20
CA ALA A 34 -19.64 -30.61 -19.95
C ALA A 34 -20.95 -29.82 -19.98
N SER A 35 -22.06 -30.53 -20.09
CA SER A 35 -23.40 -29.95 -20.17
C SER A 35 -23.70 -29.15 -18.90
N GLU A 36 -24.55 -28.13 -19.02
CA GLU A 36 -24.97 -27.29 -17.89
C GLU A 36 -25.70 -28.11 -16.79
N ALA A 37 -26.16 -29.32 -17.12
CA ALA A 37 -26.75 -30.30 -16.21
C ALA A 37 -25.72 -31.12 -15.38
N ASP A 38 -24.43 -31.08 -15.73
CA ASP A 38 -23.35 -31.79 -15.01
C ASP A 38 -22.83 -31.00 -13.79
N ARG A 39 -23.30 -29.75 -13.62
CA ARG A 39 -22.83 -28.84 -12.56
C ARG A 39 -23.58 -28.97 -11.24
N THR A 40 -24.67 -29.73 -11.18
CA THR A 40 -25.51 -29.87 -9.98
C THR A 40 -24.96 -30.88 -8.95
N GLU A 41 -23.99 -31.73 -9.31
CA GLU A 41 -23.41 -32.75 -8.40
C GLU A 41 -21.95 -32.50 -7.98
N ARG A 42 -21.30 -31.44 -8.49
CA ARG A 42 -19.86 -31.22 -8.25
C ARG A 42 -19.53 -31.10 -6.75
N PRO A 43 -18.51 -31.79 -6.20
CA PRO A 43 -18.16 -31.66 -4.77
C PRO A 43 -17.80 -30.22 -4.38
N VAL A 44 -18.23 -29.76 -3.20
CA VAL A 44 -17.95 -28.38 -2.72
C VAL A 44 -16.44 -28.13 -2.61
N ARG A 45 -15.68 -29.16 -2.24
CA ARG A 45 -14.22 -29.13 -2.24
C ARG A 45 -13.62 -28.76 -3.59
N GLU A 46 -14.10 -29.35 -4.68
CA GLU A 46 -13.57 -29.06 -6.02
C GLU A 46 -13.91 -27.64 -6.48
N MET A 47 -15.11 -27.17 -6.14
CA MET A 47 -15.51 -25.79 -6.37
C MET A 47 -14.55 -24.82 -5.66
N TYR A 48 -14.23 -25.10 -4.40
CA TYR A 48 -13.24 -24.35 -3.64
C TYR A 48 -11.84 -24.43 -4.25
N GLU A 49 -11.36 -25.61 -4.62
CA GLU A 49 -10.01 -25.81 -5.17
C GLU A 49 -9.84 -25.02 -6.48
N GLU A 50 -10.85 -25.00 -7.35
CA GLU A 50 -10.86 -24.17 -8.55
C GLU A 50 -10.82 -22.69 -8.22
N ALA A 51 -11.72 -22.22 -7.35
CA ALA A 51 -11.77 -20.81 -6.96
C ALA A 51 -10.45 -20.37 -6.31
N ASN A 52 -9.85 -21.18 -5.45
CA ASN A 52 -8.60 -20.89 -4.76
C ASN A 52 -7.39 -20.87 -5.73
N ALA A 53 -7.37 -21.76 -6.73
CA ALA A 53 -6.32 -21.82 -7.74
C ALA A 53 -6.49 -20.79 -8.87
N PHE A 54 -7.65 -20.15 -8.99
CA PHE A 54 -8.05 -19.32 -10.13
C PHE A 54 -6.99 -18.30 -10.55
N ARG A 55 -6.53 -17.44 -9.62
CA ARG A 55 -5.55 -16.39 -9.95
C ARG A 55 -4.25 -16.98 -10.47
N ARG A 56 -3.69 -18.00 -9.81
CA ARG A 56 -2.45 -18.65 -10.24
C ARG A 56 -2.61 -19.20 -11.65
N ASN A 57 -3.69 -19.93 -11.91
CA ASN A 57 -3.95 -20.54 -13.20
C ASN A 57 -4.14 -19.47 -14.30
N LYS A 58 -4.83 -18.36 -14.00
CA LYS A 58 -4.98 -17.22 -14.91
C LYS A 58 -3.65 -16.53 -15.22
N PHE A 59 -2.81 -16.29 -14.22
CA PHE A 59 -1.50 -15.69 -14.44
C PHE A 59 -0.55 -16.60 -15.23
N GLU A 60 -0.63 -17.93 -15.04
CA GLU A 60 0.08 -18.88 -15.89
C GLU A 60 -0.43 -18.84 -17.34
N GLU A 61 -1.74 -18.68 -17.55
CA GLU A 61 -2.34 -18.51 -18.88
C GLU A 61 -1.87 -17.20 -19.54
N TYR A 62 -1.87 -16.09 -18.81
CA TYR A 62 -1.37 -14.80 -19.28
C TYR A 62 0.11 -14.87 -19.66
N ALA A 63 0.93 -15.51 -18.83
CA ALA A 63 2.35 -15.74 -19.12
C ALA A 63 2.54 -16.55 -20.41
N LYS A 64 1.78 -17.65 -20.60
CA LYS A 64 1.79 -18.45 -21.84
C LYS A 64 1.38 -17.62 -23.06
N LYS A 65 0.43 -16.71 -22.89
CA LYS A 65 -0.04 -15.78 -23.93
C LYS A 65 0.86 -14.54 -24.11
N LYS A 66 1.95 -14.42 -23.34
CA LYS A 66 2.84 -13.25 -23.31
C LYS A 66 2.11 -11.93 -23.00
N ILE A 67 1.03 -12.01 -22.24
CA ILE A 67 0.33 -10.84 -21.72
C ILE A 67 1.16 -10.30 -20.56
N ALA A 68 1.56 -9.03 -20.64
CA ALA A 68 2.34 -8.39 -19.60
C ALA A 68 1.51 -8.22 -18.33
N TYR A 69 2.14 -8.40 -17.17
CA TYR A 69 1.53 -8.06 -15.90
C TYR A 69 1.18 -6.56 -15.88
N SER A 70 -0.06 -6.24 -15.49
CA SER A 70 -0.47 -4.89 -15.12
C SER A 70 -1.31 -4.95 -13.84
N GLU A 71 -1.34 -3.85 -13.10
CA GLU A 71 -2.15 -3.77 -11.89
C GLU A 71 -3.65 -3.87 -12.20
N GLU A 72 -4.09 -3.30 -13.32
CA GLU A 72 -5.46 -3.44 -13.82
C GLU A 72 -5.82 -4.91 -14.08
N LEU A 73 -4.93 -5.66 -14.73
CA LEU A 73 -5.12 -7.10 -15.00
C LEU A 73 -5.19 -7.89 -13.69
N ARG A 74 -4.38 -7.56 -12.69
CA ARG A 74 -4.44 -8.18 -11.36
C ARG A 74 -5.80 -7.94 -10.71
N LEU A 75 -6.28 -6.69 -10.70
CA LEU A 75 -7.55 -6.31 -10.08
C LEU A 75 -8.75 -6.95 -10.81
N GLU A 76 -8.70 -7.04 -12.14
CA GLU A 76 -9.71 -7.74 -12.94
C GLU A 76 -9.76 -9.23 -12.60
N THR A 77 -8.60 -9.89 -12.57
CA THR A 77 -8.49 -11.32 -12.22
C THR A 77 -8.98 -11.60 -10.79
N GLU A 78 -8.73 -10.69 -9.85
CA GLU A 78 -9.26 -10.76 -8.48
C GLU A 78 -10.78 -10.63 -8.44
N ARG A 79 -11.35 -9.75 -9.25
CA ARG A 79 -12.81 -9.61 -9.37
C ARG A 79 -13.45 -10.88 -9.93
N GLU A 80 -12.86 -11.46 -10.98
CA GLU A 80 -13.33 -12.73 -11.55
C GLU A 80 -13.27 -13.87 -10.51
N GLN A 81 -12.18 -13.98 -9.75
CA GLN A 81 -12.06 -14.97 -8.68
C GLN A 81 -13.17 -14.82 -7.63
N LYS A 82 -13.43 -13.59 -7.17
CA LYS A 82 -14.48 -13.30 -6.19
C LYS A 82 -15.86 -13.67 -6.71
N GLN A 83 -16.16 -13.35 -7.96
CA GLN A 83 -17.43 -13.70 -8.61
C GLN A 83 -17.60 -15.22 -8.75
N LEU A 84 -16.55 -15.93 -9.14
CA LEU A 84 -16.55 -17.39 -9.23
C LEU A 84 -16.81 -18.03 -7.87
N ALA A 85 -16.10 -17.57 -6.83
CA ALA A 85 -16.27 -18.06 -5.47
C ALA A 85 -17.67 -17.77 -4.92
N ALA A 86 -18.24 -16.59 -5.19
CA ALA A 86 -19.59 -16.24 -4.78
C ALA A 86 -20.64 -17.16 -5.44
N LYS A 87 -20.50 -17.42 -6.74
CA LYS A 87 -21.35 -18.36 -7.47
C LYS A 87 -21.29 -19.76 -6.87
N TYR A 88 -20.09 -20.26 -6.58
CA TYR A 88 -19.90 -21.58 -5.97
C TYR A 88 -20.41 -21.63 -4.53
N ALA A 89 -20.26 -20.57 -3.75
CA ALA A 89 -20.80 -20.49 -2.41
C ALA A 89 -22.34 -20.59 -2.43
N MET A 90 -23.01 -19.87 -3.33
CA MET A 90 -24.47 -19.96 -3.51
C MET A 90 -24.91 -21.38 -3.90
N ALA A 91 -24.22 -22.02 -4.84
CA ALA A 91 -24.54 -23.39 -5.25
C ALA A 91 -24.36 -24.41 -4.10
N ALA A 92 -23.43 -24.16 -3.19
CA ALA A 92 -23.25 -24.99 -2.00
C ALA A 92 -24.33 -24.74 -0.93
N GLU A 93 -24.87 -23.52 -0.82
CA GLU A 93 -25.94 -23.17 0.12
C GLU A 93 -27.29 -23.80 -0.23
N GLU A 94 -27.56 -24.05 -1.50
CA GLU A 94 -28.81 -24.68 -1.96
C GLU A 94 -28.90 -26.18 -1.58
N ARG A 95 -27.81 -26.77 -1.08
CA ARG A 95 -27.76 -28.19 -0.68
C ARG A 95 -28.30 -28.40 0.73
N THR A 96 -29.13 -29.43 0.90
CA THR A 96 -29.78 -29.74 2.17
C THR A 96 -28.99 -30.71 3.06
N ASP A 97 -27.99 -31.41 2.53
CA ASP A 97 -27.27 -32.53 3.16
C ASP A 97 -25.74 -32.34 3.18
N LEU A 98 -25.28 -31.13 3.51
CA LEU A 98 -23.85 -30.81 3.56
C LEU A 98 -23.10 -31.62 4.64
N SER A 99 -22.07 -32.35 4.21
CA SER A 99 -21.11 -32.98 5.12
C SER A 99 -20.34 -31.91 5.93
N THR A 100 -19.70 -32.32 7.02
CA THR A 100 -18.85 -31.43 7.83
C THR A 100 -17.72 -30.83 7.00
N GLU A 101 -17.17 -31.58 6.05
CA GLU A 101 -16.15 -31.09 5.13
C GLU A 101 -16.72 -30.08 4.13
N ASP A 102 -17.93 -30.27 3.63
CA ASP A 102 -18.57 -29.32 2.70
C ASP A 102 -18.85 -27.98 3.36
N VAL A 103 -19.28 -27.96 4.64
CA VAL A 103 -19.47 -26.71 5.39
C VAL A 103 -18.18 -25.92 5.49
N TYR A 104 -17.06 -26.60 5.74
CA TYR A 104 -15.75 -25.95 5.77
C TYR A 104 -15.39 -25.31 4.42
N TYR A 105 -15.51 -26.05 3.31
CA TYR A 105 -15.18 -25.50 1.99
C TYR A 105 -16.16 -24.43 1.51
N LYS A 106 -17.45 -24.54 1.85
CA LYS A 106 -18.44 -23.47 1.67
C LYS A 106 -18.00 -22.20 2.39
N ALA A 107 -17.53 -22.31 3.64
CA ALA A 107 -17.03 -21.17 4.39
C ALA A 107 -15.82 -20.51 3.70
N LEU A 108 -14.91 -21.30 3.14
CA LEU A 108 -13.76 -20.79 2.39
C LEU A 108 -14.15 -20.15 1.04
N LEU A 109 -15.23 -20.60 0.40
CA LEU A 109 -15.80 -19.92 -0.77
C LEU A 109 -16.37 -18.55 -0.40
N HIS A 110 -17.08 -18.43 0.73
CA HIS A 110 -17.48 -17.13 1.28
C HIS A 110 -16.27 -16.25 1.59
N TRP A 111 -15.18 -16.84 2.09
CA TRP A 111 -13.96 -16.10 2.39
C TRP A 111 -13.33 -15.51 1.12
N ILE A 112 -13.19 -16.31 0.06
CA ILE A 112 -12.64 -15.85 -1.23
C ILE A 112 -13.53 -14.77 -1.86
N SER A 113 -14.85 -14.86 -1.70
CA SER A 113 -15.80 -13.84 -2.17
C SER A 113 -15.93 -12.63 -1.25
N GLU A 114 -15.15 -12.56 -0.17
CA GLU A 114 -15.15 -11.48 0.84
C GLU A 114 -16.50 -11.30 1.57
N ASN A 115 -17.34 -12.34 1.61
CA ASN A 115 -18.54 -12.34 2.42
C ASN A 115 -18.22 -12.78 3.86
N LEU A 116 -17.63 -11.88 4.64
CA LEU A 116 -17.10 -12.17 5.98
C LEU A 116 -18.16 -12.65 6.97
N GLU A 117 -19.39 -12.13 6.89
CA GLU A 117 -20.50 -12.55 7.75
C GLU A 117 -20.85 -14.03 7.52
N ARG A 118 -21.05 -14.42 6.25
CA ARG A 118 -21.35 -15.81 5.90
C ARG A 118 -20.16 -16.75 6.14
N THR A 119 -18.94 -16.27 5.96
CA THR A 119 -17.74 -17.02 6.36
C THR A 119 -17.77 -17.31 7.84
N ALA A 120 -17.98 -16.30 8.69
CA ALA A 120 -17.97 -16.48 10.14
C ALA A 120 -19.07 -17.44 10.60
N ALA A 121 -20.30 -17.28 10.08
CA ALA A 121 -21.40 -18.19 10.38
C ALA A 121 -21.08 -19.63 10.00
N SER A 122 -20.55 -19.87 8.79
CA SER A 122 -20.23 -21.22 8.30
C SER A 122 -19.04 -21.84 9.05
N LEU A 123 -18.03 -21.07 9.45
CA LEU A 123 -16.90 -21.58 10.24
C LEU A 123 -17.32 -21.88 11.69
N ALA A 124 -18.20 -21.08 12.27
CA ALA A 124 -18.77 -21.34 13.59
C ALA A 124 -19.64 -22.61 13.57
N GLU A 125 -20.47 -22.78 12.54
CA GLU A 125 -21.23 -24.01 12.28
C GLU A 125 -20.28 -25.21 12.18
N TYR A 126 -19.23 -25.12 11.36
CA TYR A 126 -18.21 -26.15 11.23
C TYR A 126 -17.61 -26.55 12.59
N LEU A 127 -17.17 -25.58 13.39
CA LEU A 127 -16.56 -25.83 14.70
C LEU A 127 -17.52 -26.41 15.74
N ALA A 128 -18.84 -26.25 15.57
CA ALA A 128 -19.85 -26.83 16.44
C ALA A 128 -20.12 -28.32 16.14
N ARG A 129 -19.67 -28.84 14.99
CA ARG A 129 -19.83 -30.25 14.62
C ARG A 129 -18.83 -31.14 15.36
N THR A 130 -19.21 -32.39 15.60
CA THR A 130 -18.43 -33.34 16.43
C THR A 130 -17.28 -34.02 15.70
N ASP A 131 -17.30 -34.04 14.37
CA ASP A 131 -16.39 -34.77 13.48
C ASP A 131 -15.41 -33.84 12.74
N THR A 132 -15.00 -32.73 13.37
CA THR A 132 -14.04 -31.78 12.77
C THR A 132 -12.61 -32.32 12.73
N VAL A 133 -11.87 -31.91 11.69
CA VAL A 133 -10.46 -32.30 11.50
C VAL A 133 -9.55 -31.26 12.14
N GLY A 134 -8.59 -31.70 12.97
CA GLY A 134 -7.74 -30.82 13.78
C GLY A 134 -7.14 -29.63 13.04
N GLU A 135 -6.51 -29.86 11.88
CA GLU A 135 -5.90 -28.77 11.09
C GLU A 135 -6.92 -27.77 10.53
N LYS A 136 -8.02 -28.27 9.96
CA LYS A 136 -9.09 -27.42 9.39
C LYS A 136 -9.79 -26.63 10.51
N ALA A 137 -9.98 -27.24 11.67
CA ALA A 137 -10.52 -26.58 12.86
C ALA A 137 -9.58 -25.48 13.40
N GLN A 138 -8.26 -25.66 13.30
CA GLN A 138 -7.30 -24.59 13.61
C GLN A 138 -7.38 -23.45 12.60
N THR A 139 -7.39 -23.75 11.31
CA THR A 139 -7.53 -22.72 10.26
C THR A 139 -8.86 -21.96 10.43
N ALA A 140 -9.97 -22.64 10.72
CA ALA A 140 -11.27 -22.04 10.98
C ALA A 140 -11.24 -21.04 12.15
N ARG A 141 -10.66 -21.45 13.30
CA ARG A 141 -10.46 -20.53 14.44
C ARG A 141 -9.63 -19.32 14.02
N SER A 142 -8.54 -19.53 13.27
CA SER A 142 -7.67 -18.42 12.85
C SER A 142 -8.40 -17.39 11.96
N LEU A 143 -9.26 -17.88 11.07
CA LEU A 143 -10.06 -17.01 10.20
C LEU A 143 -11.14 -16.27 11.00
N LEU A 144 -11.77 -16.91 11.97
CA LEU A 144 -12.73 -16.26 12.86
C LEU A 144 -12.09 -15.12 13.66
N VAL A 145 -10.86 -15.30 14.19
CA VAL A 145 -10.12 -14.20 14.85
C VAL A 145 -9.94 -13.02 13.91
N VAL A 146 -9.51 -13.27 12.66
CA VAL A 146 -9.31 -12.22 11.66
C VAL A 146 -10.63 -11.51 11.32
N ILE A 147 -11.70 -12.26 11.10
CA ILE A 147 -13.02 -11.70 10.74
C ILE A 147 -13.54 -10.81 11.87
N TYR A 148 -13.57 -11.32 13.10
CA TYR A 148 -14.08 -10.55 14.23
C TYR A 148 -13.20 -9.35 14.57
N ALA A 149 -11.86 -9.44 14.40
CA ALA A 149 -10.98 -8.29 14.51
C ALA A 149 -11.35 -7.19 13.49
N LYS A 150 -11.56 -7.54 12.21
CA LYS A 150 -11.99 -6.59 11.17
C LYS A 150 -13.36 -5.97 11.47
N GLN A 151 -14.26 -6.73 12.07
CA GLN A 151 -15.58 -6.26 12.53
C GLN A 151 -15.53 -5.47 13.85
N LYS A 152 -14.34 -5.32 14.47
CA LYS A 152 -14.15 -4.73 15.81
C LYS A 152 -14.92 -5.44 16.92
N ASN A 153 -15.30 -6.71 16.71
CA ASN A 153 -15.85 -7.58 17.75
C ASN A 153 -14.70 -8.23 18.53
N PHE A 154 -14.10 -7.46 19.44
CA PHE A 154 -12.90 -7.87 20.17
C PHE A 154 -13.14 -9.03 21.14
N GLU A 155 -14.36 -9.16 21.67
CA GLU A 155 -14.73 -10.26 22.57
C GLU A 155 -14.63 -11.61 21.84
N ASP A 156 -15.30 -11.74 20.70
CA ASP A 156 -15.24 -12.97 19.92
C ASP A 156 -13.86 -13.22 19.31
N ALA A 157 -13.20 -12.16 18.82
CA ALA A 157 -11.85 -12.29 18.27
C ALA A 157 -10.86 -12.83 19.31
N THR A 158 -10.91 -12.35 20.55
CA THR A 158 -10.02 -12.83 21.62
C THR A 158 -10.43 -14.20 22.15
N ARG A 159 -11.73 -14.50 22.21
CA ARG A 159 -12.25 -15.85 22.55
C ARG A 159 -11.69 -16.92 21.60
N TYR A 160 -11.83 -16.72 20.29
CA TYR A 160 -11.30 -17.66 19.30
C TYR A 160 -9.77 -17.73 19.28
N LEU A 161 -9.07 -16.63 19.62
CA LEU A 161 -7.62 -16.65 19.77
C LEU A 161 -7.18 -17.54 20.93
N VAL A 162 -7.84 -17.44 22.09
CA VAL A 162 -7.58 -18.31 23.25
C VAL A 162 -7.85 -19.78 22.90
N GLU A 163 -8.94 -20.06 22.20
CA GLU A 163 -9.23 -21.42 21.74
C GLU A 163 -8.18 -21.98 20.75
N TYR A 164 -7.70 -21.13 19.83
CA TYR A 164 -6.63 -21.48 18.90
C TYR A 164 -5.34 -21.80 19.66
N ASP A 165 -4.94 -20.94 20.60
CA ASP A 165 -3.72 -21.09 21.39
C ASP A 165 -3.68 -22.33 22.27
N GLY A 166 -4.84 -22.80 22.73
CA GLY A 166 -4.99 -24.01 23.54
C GLY A 166 -4.98 -25.33 22.76
N ARG A 167 -4.73 -25.31 21.45
CA ARG A 167 -4.84 -26.47 20.56
C ARG A 167 -3.70 -26.51 19.54
N GLU A 168 -3.48 -27.67 18.92
CA GLU A 168 -2.48 -27.90 17.87
C GLU A 168 -3.13 -28.36 16.56
N PRO A 169 -2.49 -28.19 15.38
CA PRO A 169 -1.19 -27.52 15.17
C PRO A 169 -1.29 -26.00 15.10
N ARG A 170 -0.30 -25.30 15.66
CA ARG A 170 -0.19 -23.83 15.55
C ARG A 170 0.75 -23.42 14.43
N ARG A 171 0.19 -23.01 13.28
CA ARG A 171 0.98 -22.54 12.14
C ARG A 171 1.47 -21.10 12.37
N ALA A 172 2.76 -20.85 12.20
CA ALA A 172 3.36 -19.53 12.37
C ALA A 172 2.68 -18.45 11.49
N SER A 173 2.34 -18.81 10.25
CA SER A 173 1.62 -17.96 9.32
C SER A 173 0.22 -17.54 9.80
N GLU A 174 -0.49 -18.43 10.51
CA GLU A 174 -1.80 -18.15 11.08
C GLU A 174 -1.67 -17.29 12.35
N VAL A 175 -0.69 -17.60 13.21
CA VAL A 175 -0.37 -16.81 14.40
C VAL A 175 -0.01 -15.38 14.04
N SER A 176 0.89 -15.17 13.07
CA SER A 176 1.28 -13.85 12.60
C SER A 176 0.08 -13.05 12.08
N ARG A 177 -0.72 -13.66 11.18
CA ARG A 177 -1.91 -13.03 10.58
C ARG A 177 -2.95 -12.60 11.61
N MET A 178 -3.33 -13.49 12.54
CA MET A 178 -4.33 -13.15 13.57
C MET A 178 -3.89 -11.98 14.44
N ASN A 179 -2.63 -12.01 14.88
CA ASN A 179 -2.09 -10.99 15.77
C ASN A 179 -1.89 -9.65 15.03
N ASN A 180 -1.47 -9.67 13.77
CA ASN A 180 -1.39 -8.48 12.91
C ASN A 180 -2.77 -7.80 12.79
N GLU A 181 -3.81 -8.58 12.46
CA GLU A 181 -5.18 -8.04 12.27
C GLU A 181 -5.78 -7.51 13.57
N LEU A 182 -5.54 -8.20 14.70
CA LEU A 182 -5.94 -7.69 16.02
C LEU A 182 -5.24 -6.37 16.36
N ALA A 183 -3.93 -6.28 16.16
CA ALA A 183 -3.17 -5.05 16.40
C ALA A 183 -3.68 -3.88 15.54
N LYS A 184 -3.90 -4.12 14.23
CA LYS A 184 -4.50 -3.12 13.32
C LYS A 184 -5.89 -2.68 13.81
N ALA A 185 -6.74 -3.62 14.22
CA ALA A 185 -8.08 -3.32 14.72
C ALA A 185 -8.05 -2.48 16.01
N TYR A 186 -7.14 -2.78 16.95
CA TYR A 186 -6.98 -2.00 18.17
C TYR A 186 -6.42 -0.60 17.92
N LEU A 187 -5.46 -0.43 16.98
CA LEU A 187 -5.00 0.90 16.58
C LEU A 187 -6.12 1.72 15.93
N ALA A 188 -6.89 1.10 15.03
CA ALA A 188 -8.05 1.75 14.40
C ALA A 188 -9.17 2.08 15.40
N ALA A 189 -9.17 1.47 16.58
CA ALA A 189 -10.06 1.76 17.70
C ALA A 189 -9.39 2.66 18.77
N ALA A 190 -8.30 3.36 18.43
CA ALA A 190 -7.56 4.25 19.32
C ALA A 190 -7.16 3.59 20.66
N SER A 191 -6.82 2.30 20.62
CA SER A 191 -6.41 1.48 21.78
C SER A 191 -4.98 0.95 21.63
N PRO A 192 -3.96 1.82 21.45
CA PRO A 192 -2.60 1.40 21.11
C PRO A 192 -1.94 0.53 22.18
N ALA A 193 -2.24 0.75 23.46
CA ALA A 193 -1.72 -0.09 24.55
C ALA A 193 -2.16 -1.56 24.41
N LYS A 194 -3.39 -1.82 23.93
CA LYS A 194 -3.86 -3.18 23.63
C LYS A 194 -3.26 -3.71 22.33
N ALA A 195 -2.98 -2.85 21.35
CA ALA A 195 -2.36 -3.25 20.09
C ALA A 195 -0.94 -3.80 20.28
N VAL A 196 -0.16 -3.23 21.22
CA VAL A 196 1.24 -3.61 21.48
C VAL A 196 1.41 -5.13 21.63
N GLN A 197 0.60 -5.80 22.47
CA GLN A 197 0.79 -7.24 22.73
C GLN A 197 0.62 -8.10 21.47
N PHE A 198 -0.30 -7.71 20.59
CA PHE A 198 -0.56 -8.44 19.35
C PHE A 198 0.47 -8.08 18.29
N ALA A 199 0.83 -6.80 18.16
CA ALA A 199 1.83 -6.35 17.20
C ALA A 199 3.19 -7.00 17.48
N ASP A 200 3.57 -7.08 18.76
CA ASP A 200 4.80 -7.70 19.21
C ASP A 200 4.79 -9.22 18.95
N ARG A 201 3.68 -9.91 19.24
CA ARG A 201 3.53 -11.33 18.91
C ARG A 201 3.64 -11.58 17.41
N ALA A 202 2.95 -10.80 16.59
CA ALA A 202 3.03 -10.89 15.13
C ALA A 202 4.47 -10.69 14.64
N TYR A 203 5.15 -9.66 15.13
CA TYR A 203 6.51 -9.35 14.76
C TYR A 203 7.49 -10.47 15.13
N ARG A 204 7.45 -10.97 16.38
CA ARG A 204 8.27 -12.12 16.78
C ARG A 204 7.98 -13.36 15.95
N THR A 205 6.72 -13.62 15.61
CA THR A 205 6.37 -14.74 14.73
C THR A 205 6.96 -14.55 13.34
N SER A 206 6.86 -13.38 12.71
CA SER A 206 7.51 -13.12 11.41
C SER A 206 9.03 -13.33 11.47
N LYS A 207 9.70 -12.95 12.57
CA LYS A 207 11.14 -13.24 12.75
C LYS A 207 11.43 -14.73 12.80
N SER A 208 10.63 -15.51 13.53
CA SER A 208 10.80 -16.96 13.61
C SER A 208 10.65 -17.67 12.25
N MET A 209 9.78 -17.14 11.38
CA MET A 209 9.57 -17.65 10.02
C MET A 209 10.80 -17.50 9.12
N LEU A 210 11.72 -16.58 9.42
CA LEU A 210 12.96 -16.38 8.65
C LEU A 210 13.94 -17.55 8.78
N ALA A 211 13.82 -18.34 9.86
CA ALA A 211 14.66 -19.52 10.11
C ALA A 211 14.19 -20.76 9.32
N ASP A 212 12.93 -20.78 8.88
CA ASP A 212 12.35 -21.86 8.08
C ASP A 212 12.43 -21.51 6.58
N PRO A 213 13.21 -22.25 5.77
CA PRO A 213 13.32 -21.98 4.33
C PRO A 213 11.98 -21.93 3.58
N SER A 214 10.99 -22.72 4.02
CA SER A 214 9.65 -22.76 3.40
C SER A 214 8.81 -21.52 3.72
N LEU A 215 9.11 -20.83 4.83
CA LEU A 215 8.38 -19.64 5.28
C LEU A 215 9.18 -18.36 5.10
N LYS A 216 10.48 -18.43 4.79
CA LYS A 216 11.38 -17.28 4.74
C LYS A 216 10.88 -16.14 3.86
N ALA A 217 10.38 -16.43 2.66
CA ALA A 217 9.85 -15.42 1.74
C ALA A 217 8.67 -14.66 2.39
N ARG A 218 7.70 -15.41 2.92
CA ARG A 218 6.54 -14.85 3.61
C ARG A 218 6.94 -14.10 4.89
N GLY A 219 7.89 -14.64 5.65
CA GLY A 219 8.42 -14.01 6.85
C GLY A 219 9.05 -12.65 6.54
N LEU A 220 9.74 -12.53 5.41
CA LEU A 220 10.31 -11.25 4.95
C LEU A 220 9.22 -10.26 4.56
N ASP A 221 8.19 -10.69 3.83
CA ASP A 221 7.04 -9.86 3.46
C ASP A 221 6.30 -9.33 4.70
N GLU A 222 6.10 -10.18 5.71
CA GLU A 222 5.40 -9.83 6.95
C GLU A 222 6.29 -9.03 7.92
N LEU A 223 7.62 -9.11 7.81
CA LEU A 223 8.55 -8.46 8.75
C LEU A 223 8.39 -6.94 8.75
N LEU A 224 8.22 -6.34 7.56
CA LEU A 224 8.02 -4.90 7.42
C LEU A 224 6.70 -4.45 8.03
N ASP A 225 5.59 -5.10 7.65
CA ASP A 225 4.25 -4.73 8.12
C ASP A 225 4.15 -4.91 9.65
N ASN A 226 4.56 -6.06 10.17
CA ASN A 226 4.52 -6.33 11.61
C ASN A 226 5.48 -5.45 12.42
N GLY A 227 6.69 -5.19 11.90
CA GLY A 227 7.67 -4.34 12.57
C GLY A 227 7.21 -2.89 12.67
N MET A 228 6.62 -2.36 11.59
CA MET A 228 6.03 -1.03 11.60
C MET A 228 4.79 -0.95 12.49
N LEU A 229 3.92 -1.95 12.46
CA LEU A 229 2.76 -2.02 13.33
C LEU A 229 3.15 -2.01 14.81
N LEU A 230 4.26 -2.69 15.16
CA LEU A 230 4.82 -2.66 16.51
C LEU A 230 5.38 -1.29 16.87
N PHE A 231 6.17 -0.68 15.98
CA PHE A 231 6.66 0.68 16.16
C PHE A 231 5.51 1.69 16.40
N GLU A 232 4.48 1.66 15.55
CA GLU A 232 3.31 2.53 15.66
C GLU A 232 2.55 2.29 16.95
N SER A 233 2.38 1.02 17.35
CA SER A 233 1.74 0.67 18.63
C SER A 233 2.50 1.23 19.83
N TYR A 234 3.83 1.18 19.83
CA TYR A 234 4.64 1.78 20.89
C TYR A 234 4.59 3.30 20.85
N ARG A 235 4.76 3.91 19.68
CA ARG A 235 4.69 5.37 19.48
C ARG A 235 3.35 5.92 20.01
N ASP A 236 2.25 5.33 19.57
CA ASP A 236 0.91 5.83 19.88
C ASP A 236 0.48 5.51 21.33
N SER A 237 1.16 4.58 22.00
CA SER A 237 0.99 4.33 23.44
C SER A 237 1.92 5.16 24.33
N GLY A 238 2.69 6.09 23.77
CA GLY A 238 3.62 6.94 24.52
C GLY A 238 4.92 6.26 24.95
N LYS A 239 5.21 5.08 24.41
CA LYS A 239 6.38 4.25 24.71
C LYS A 239 7.53 4.52 23.73
N ALA A 240 8.08 5.73 23.80
CA ALA A 240 9.03 6.21 22.80
C ALA A 240 10.32 5.36 22.72
N ALA A 241 10.86 4.91 23.86
CA ALA A 241 12.07 4.11 23.90
C ALA A 241 11.86 2.73 23.25
N GLU A 242 10.71 2.10 23.50
CA GLU A 242 10.33 0.83 22.88
C GLU A 242 10.04 0.98 21.38
N ALA A 243 9.49 2.12 20.95
CA ALA A 243 9.32 2.43 19.53
C ALA A 243 10.68 2.52 18.82
N GLU A 244 11.65 3.24 19.38
CA GLU A 244 13.02 3.32 18.86
C GLU A 244 13.69 1.94 18.82
N THR A 245 13.48 1.13 19.87
CA THR A 245 14.00 -0.22 19.97
C THR A 245 13.41 -1.13 18.89
N ALA A 246 12.12 -1.02 18.59
CA ALA A 246 11.46 -1.81 17.55
C ALA A 246 12.06 -1.54 16.15
N LEU A 247 12.32 -0.27 15.81
CA LEU A 247 12.95 0.08 14.53
C LEU A 247 14.42 -0.36 14.48
N THR A 248 15.14 -0.26 15.60
CA THR A 248 16.52 -0.75 15.69
C THR A 248 16.60 -2.26 15.53
N ASP A 249 15.71 -3.01 16.18
CA ASP A 249 15.61 -4.47 16.02
C ASP A 249 15.27 -4.84 14.57
N MET A 250 14.32 -4.15 13.94
CA MET A 250 13.97 -4.35 12.53
C MET A 250 15.16 -4.13 11.60
N ARG A 251 15.95 -3.07 11.83
CA ARG A 251 17.19 -2.81 11.10
C ARG A 251 18.19 -3.95 11.26
N ASN A 252 18.38 -4.45 12.47
CA ASN A 252 19.34 -5.52 12.76
C ASN A 252 18.93 -6.85 12.15
N VAL A 253 17.64 -7.20 12.22
CA VAL A 253 17.09 -8.40 11.57
C VAL A 253 17.26 -8.31 10.06
N ALA A 254 16.96 -7.15 9.47
CA ALA A 254 17.14 -6.90 8.03
C ALA A 254 18.60 -7.10 7.59
N ALA A 255 19.56 -6.61 8.39
CA ALA A 255 20.97 -6.86 8.14
C ALA A 255 21.31 -8.37 8.14
N GLY A 256 20.83 -9.09 9.16
CA GLY A 256 21.08 -10.52 9.33
C GLY A 256 20.53 -11.39 8.20
N VAL A 257 19.43 -10.99 7.57
CA VAL A 257 18.83 -11.71 6.43
C VAL A 257 19.25 -11.17 5.06
N GLY A 258 20.08 -10.13 5.00
CA GLY A 258 20.56 -9.57 3.74
C GLY A 258 19.55 -8.68 3.00
N ALA A 259 18.58 -8.09 3.72
CA ALA A 259 17.57 -7.19 3.16
C ALA A 259 17.99 -5.72 3.29
N SER A 260 18.72 -5.19 2.29
CA SER A 260 19.23 -3.81 2.31
C SER A 260 18.14 -2.74 2.23
N ASP A 261 17.04 -3.04 1.55
CA ASP A 261 15.86 -2.20 1.43
C ASP A 261 15.14 -2.03 2.77
N LEU A 262 14.89 -3.14 3.48
CA LEU A 262 14.27 -3.11 4.80
C LEU A 262 15.20 -2.47 5.84
N TYR A 263 16.51 -2.71 5.75
CA TYR A 263 17.51 -2.04 6.59
C TYR A 263 17.43 -0.53 6.42
N PHE A 264 17.45 -0.05 5.17
CA PHE A 264 17.32 1.37 4.86
C PHE A 264 16.00 1.93 5.40
N TYR A 265 14.89 1.24 5.18
CA TYR A 265 13.57 1.69 5.61
C TYR A 265 13.49 1.83 7.14
N ALA A 266 13.95 0.82 7.89
CA ALA A 266 14.00 0.86 9.36
C ALA A 266 14.85 2.03 9.88
N ALA A 267 16.02 2.24 9.26
CA ALA A 267 16.90 3.34 9.60
C ALA A 267 16.27 4.71 9.26
N ASP A 268 15.78 4.92 8.04
CA ASP A 268 15.13 6.18 7.62
C ASP A 268 13.95 6.52 8.54
N LYS A 269 13.09 5.55 8.87
CA LYS A 269 11.97 5.78 9.79
C LYS A 269 12.43 6.16 11.21
N LEU A 270 13.50 5.55 11.73
CA LEU A 270 14.04 5.93 13.03
C LEU A 270 14.59 7.36 13.02
N LEU A 271 15.33 7.72 11.96
CA LEU A 271 15.93 9.04 11.80
C LEU A 271 14.87 10.14 11.67
N VAL A 272 13.86 9.91 10.83
CA VAL A 272 12.71 10.82 10.68
C VAL A 272 11.96 10.95 12.01
N TYR A 273 11.70 9.84 12.71
CA TYR A 273 11.03 9.87 14.01
C TYR A 273 11.81 10.69 15.03
N LEU A 274 13.12 10.50 15.15
CA LEU A 274 13.97 11.28 16.04
C LEU A 274 13.93 12.78 15.70
N ILE A 275 13.94 13.15 14.42
CA ILE A 275 13.83 14.55 13.98
C ILE A 275 12.45 15.11 14.35
N ASP A 276 11.38 14.36 14.11
CA ASP A 276 10.00 14.74 14.48
C ASP A 276 9.85 14.98 15.99
N GLN A 277 10.63 14.27 16.82
CA GLN A 277 10.71 14.45 18.28
C GLN A 277 11.66 15.58 18.72
N GLY A 278 12.17 16.39 17.80
CA GLY A 278 13.12 17.48 18.09
C GLY A 278 14.54 17.01 18.44
N ARG A 279 14.87 15.72 18.22
CA ARG A 279 16.16 15.10 18.54
C ARG A 279 17.06 14.98 17.32
N LYS A 280 17.19 16.06 16.55
CA LYS A 280 17.96 16.06 15.29
C LYS A 280 19.44 15.68 15.47
N SER A 281 20.10 16.10 16.57
CA SER A 281 21.48 15.67 16.84
C SER A 281 21.59 14.15 16.93
N ALA A 282 20.71 13.53 17.73
CA ALA A 282 20.65 12.08 17.87
C ALA A 282 20.32 11.38 16.54
N ALA A 283 19.45 11.99 15.71
CA ALA A 283 19.20 11.49 14.36
C ALA A 283 20.48 11.51 13.50
N MET A 284 21.23 12.62 13.49
CA MET A 284 22.46 12.69 12.71
C MET A 284 23.54 11.73 13.20
N GLU A 285 23.66 11.52 14.51
CA GLU A 285 24.51 10.47 15.09
C GLU A 285 24.06 9.07 14.66
N GLY A 286 22.74 8.81 14.72
CA GLY A 286 22.12 7.56 14.26
C GLY A 286 22.32 7.30 12.77
N TYR A 287 22.34 8.35 11.93
CA TYR A 287 22.63 8.25 10.50
C TYR A 287 24.07 7.77 10.28
N MET A 288 25.04 8.35 11.00
CA MET A 288 26.43 7.94 10.92
C MET A 288 26.62 6.50 11.44
N SER A 289 25.96 6.13 12.55
CA SER A 289 25.95 4.75 13.05
C SER A 289 25.37 3.77 12.01
N ALA A 290 24.23 4.09 11.39
CA ALA A 290 23.61 3.24 10.38
C ALA A 290 24.52 3.02 9.16
N LEU A 291 25.26 4.05 8.70
CA LEU A 291 26.24 3.89 7.62
C LEU A 291 27.37 2.92 8.00
N ILE A 292 27.91 3.08 9.21
CA ILE A 292 29.02 2.25 9.71
C ILE A 292 28.54 0.81 9.90
N GLU A 293 27.37 0.63 10.49
CA GLU A 293 26.79 -0.69 10.74
C GLU A 293 26.41 -1.42 9.46
N ALA A 294 25.84 -0.74 8.46
CA ALA A 294 25.59 -1.35 7.15
C ALA A 294 26.89 -1.94 6.55
N GLY A 295 28.02 -1.24 6.70
CA GLY A 295 29.31 -1.74 6.24
C GLY A 295 29.85 -2.96 7.01
N LYS A 296 29.38 -3.20 8.24
CA LYS A 296 29.84 -4.28 9.13
C LYS A 296 28.90 -5.48 9.17
N ALA A 297 27.59 -5.22 9.16
CA ALA A 297 26.56 -6.21 9.48
C ALA A 297 26.17 -7.09 8.28
N PHE A 298 26.27 -6.57 7.06
CA PHE A 298 25.99 -7.35 5.85
C PHE A 298 27.20 -8.19 5.44
N SER A 299 26.99 -9.50 5.26
CA SER A 299 28.02 -10.41 4.75
C SER A 299 28.35 -10.15 3.27
N ASN A 300 27.38 -9.70 2.48
CA ASN A 300 27.55 -9.37 1.07
C ASN A 300 27.81 -7.86 0.89
N LYS A 301 28.99 -7.52 0.35
CA LYS A 301 29.42 -6.13 0.11
C LYS A 301 28.52 -5.36 -0.86
N ALA A 302 27.93 -6.01 -1.87
CA ALA A 302 27.01 -5.36 -2.80
C ALA A 302 25.71 -4.93 -2.09
N VAL A 303 25.20 -5.79 -1.20
CA VAL A 303 24.02 -5.49 -0.36
C VAL A 303 24.33 -4.38 0.63
N ALA A 304 25.50 -4.42 1.28
CA ALA A 304 25.98 -3.34 2.15
C ALA A 304 26.03 -1.99 1.42
N ASN A 305 26.64 -1.98 0.24
CA ASN A 305 26.76 -0.78 -0.59
C ASN A 305 25.39 -0.24 -1.04
N ASP A 306 24.41 -1.12 -1.28
CA ASP A 306 23.03 -0.73 -1.61
C ASP A 306 22.38 0.05 -0.45
N ALA A 307 22.44 -0.49 0.76
CA ALA A 307 21.91 0.17 1.96
C ALA A 307 22.59 1.54 2.20
N ILE A 308 23.93 1.58 2.11
CA ILE A 308 24.73 2.80 2.28
C ILE A 308 24.36 3.85 1.23
N ARG A 309 24.20 3.45 -0.05
CA ARG A 309 23.84 4.36 -1.13
C ARG A 309 22.47 5.00 -0.90
N ARG A 310 21.48 4.20 -0.45
CA ARG A 310 20.13 4.70 -0.14
C ARG A 310 20.15 5.69 1.03
N LEU A 311 20.88 5.38 2.10
CA LEU A 311 21.05 6.28 3.25
C LEU A 311 21.70 7.61 2.82
N LYS A 312 22.77 7.56 2.02
CA LYS A 312 23.45 8.76 1.52
C LYS A 312 22.57 9.62 0.62
N ALA A 313 21.74 9.00 -0.22
CA ALA A 313 20.78 9.73 -1.05
C ALA A 313 19.77 10.53 -0.20
N ARG A 314 19.52 10.11 1.05
CA ARG A 314 18.59 10.73 1.98
C ARG A 314 19.24 11.77 2.92
N GLU A 315 20.56 11.81 3.00
CA GLU A 315 21.33 12.63 3.93
C GLU A 315 20.91 14.11 3.94
N LYS A 316 20.73 14.67 2.74
CA LYS A 316 20.34 16.07 2.59
C LYS A 316 18.96 16.35 3.20
N HIS A 317 18.04 15.40 3.11
CA HIS A 317 16.72 15.56 3.71
C HIS A 317 16.80 15.58 5.24
N TYR A 318 17.57 14.70 5.86
CA TYR A 318 17.79 14.72 7.31
C TYR A 318 18.39 16.07 7.77
N LYS A 319 19.31 16.62 6.98
CA LYS A 319 19.91 17.94 7.26
C LYS A 319 18.93 19.10 7.10
N LEU A 320 17.94 19.01 6.21
CA LEU A 320 16.97 20.08 5.97
C LEU A 320 15.74 19.99 6.88
N MET A 321 15.32 18.80 7.29
CA MET A 321 14.20 18.66 8.22
C MET A 321 14.51 19.33 9.56
N ALA A 322 13.49 19.95 10.15
CA ALA A 322 13.57 20.84 11.30
C ALA A 322 14.39 22.14 11.11
N GLU A 323 14.76 22.49 9.87
CA GLU A 323 15.35 23.80 9.56
C GLU A 323 14.33 24.77 8.93
N PRO A 324 14.57 26.09 8.98
CA PRO A 324 13.81 27.05 8.19
C PRO A 324 13.86 26.73 6.69
N ALA A 325 12.71 26.83 6.03
CA ALA A 325 12.61 26.72 4.58
C ALA A 325 13.38 27.86 3.90
N LEU A 326 14.07 27.52 2.81
CA LEU A 326 14.95 28.40 2.06
C LEU A 326 14.20 29.04 0.88
N GLU A 327 14.52 30.27 0.53
CA GLU A 327 13.96 30.88 -0.69
C GLU A 327 14.32 30.08 -1.95
N LEU A 328 13.44 30.08 -2.96
CA LEU A 328 13.69 29.37 -4.21
C LEU A 328 14.66 30.18 -5.09
N PRO A 329 15.91 29.70 -5.32
CA PRO A 329 16.84 30.42 -6.18
C PRO A 329 16.44 30.29 -7.65
N GLY A 330 16.78 31.31 -8.44
CA GLY A 330 16.68 31.24 -9.89
C GLY A 330 15.25 31.17 -10.43
N VAL A 331 14.23 31.59 -9.68
CA VAL A 331 12.86 31.73 -10.20
C VAL A 331 12.85 32.71 -11.37
N ASP A 332 12.31 32.25 -12.49
CA ASP A 332 12.18 33.02 -13.72
C ASP A 332 10.73 33.43 -13.99
N ARG A 333 9.78 32.52 -13.69
CA ARG A 333 8.36 32.73 -13.98
C ARG A 333 7.45 32.09 -12.94
N TRP A 334 6.31 32.72 -12.69
CA TRP A 334 5.24 32.25 -11.81
C TRP A 334 3.95 32.01 -12.59
N PHE A 335 3.17 31.01 -12.20
CA PHE A 335 1.93 30.62 -12.87
C PHE A 335 0.81 30.21 -11.91
N PRO A 336 -0.38 30.84 -11.99
CA PRO A 336 -0.62 32.22 -12.42
C PRO A 336 -0.10 33.22 -11.39
N GLY A 337 0.07 34.47 -11.77
CA GLY A 337 0.18 35.55 -10.79
C GLY A 337 1.58 36.07 -10.54
N GLN A 338 1.71 36.76 -9.40
CA GLN A 338 2.86 37.58 -9.06
C GLN A 338 3.92 36.77 -8.31
N PRO A 339 5.21 37.10 -8.46
CA PRO A 339 6.27 36.47 -7.68
C PRO A 339 5.98 36.54 -6.18
N GLN A 340 5.98 35.39 -5.52
CA GLN A 340 5.95 35.29 -4.05
C GLN A 340 7.26 34.71 -3.54
N THR A 341 7.54 34.94 -2.26
CA THR A 341 8.68 34.34 -1.55
C THR A 341 8.18 33.27 -0.59
N ILE A 342 9.04 32.30 -0.25
CA ILE A 342 8.71 31.30 0.78
C ILE A 342 8.41 32.00 2.11
N ALA A 343 9.15 33.06 2.45
CA ALA A 343 8.89 33.88 3.62
C ALA A 343 7.49 34.53 3.61
N SER A 344 6.99 34.96 2.44
CA SER A 344 5.65 35.55 2.33
C SER A 344 4.52 34.55 2.55
N LEU A 345 4.80 33.25 2.49
CA LEU A 345 3.85 32.17 2.75
C LEU A 345 3.80 31.75 4.23
N ARG A 346 4.59 32.37 5.13
CA ARG A 346 4.49 32.13 6.57
C ARG A 346 3.06 32.38 7.07
N GLY A 347 2.65 31.59 8.06
CA GLY A 347 1.27 31.49 8.54
C GLY A 347 0.45 30.43 7.80
N LYS A 348 0.95 29.85 6.70
CA LYS A 348 0.31 28.76 5.96
C LYS A 348 1.15 27.48 6.06
N VAL A 349 0.51 26.33 5.94
CA VAL A 349 1.18 25.06 5.67
C VAL A 349 1.46 25.00 4.18
N VAL A 350 2.73 24.85 3.80
CA VAL A 350 3.17 24.89 2.40
C VAL A 350 3.72 23.53 1.98
N LEU A 351 3.27 23.04 0.83
CA LEU A 351 3.82 21.85 0.18
C LEU A 351 4.50 22.27 -1.12
N LEU A 352 5.83 22.23 -1.15
CA LEU A 352 6.58 22.37 -2.41
C LEU A 352 6.56 21.03 -3.12
N ASP A 353 6.08 21.00 -4.36
CA ASP A 353 6.10 19.81 -5.21
C ASP A 353 7.13 20.01 -6.33
N PHE A 354 8.26 19.32 -6.28
CA PHE A 354 9.24 19.33 -7.36
C PHE A 354 8.82 18.33 -8.44
N TRP A 355 8.52 18.82 -9.65
CA TRP A 355 7.92 18.01 -10.72
C TRP A 355 8.50 18.33 -12.10
N ALA A 356 8.10 17.55 -13.11
CA ALA A 356 8.38 17.81 -14.52
C ALA A 356 7.25 17.30 -15.42
N THR A 357 7.10 17.90 -16.60
CA THR A 357 6.01 17.58 -17.56
C THR A 357 6.11 16.19 -18.18
N TRP A 358 7.28 15.56 -18.11
CA TRP A 358 7.56 14.20 -18.60
C TRP A 358 7.63 13.16 -17.46
N CYS A 359 7.43 13.57 -16.21
CA CYS A 359 7.55 12.71 -15.04
C CYS A 359 6.26 11.92 -14.83
N GLY A 360 6.25 10.64 -15.25
CA GLY A 360 5.15 9.69 -15.04
C GLY A 360 4.61 9.69 -13.61
N PRO A 361 5.46 9.42 -12.59
CA PRO A 361 5.04 9.39 -11.19
C PRO A 361 4.47 10.73 -10.66
N CYS A 362 4.82 11.86 -11.28
CA CYS A 362 4.27 13.16 -10.90
C CYS A 362 2.78 13.26 -11.28
N PHE A 363 2.36 12.62 -12.37
CA PHE A 363 0.94 12.54 -12.74
C PHE A 363 0.10 11.76 -11.72
N ASP A 364 0.70 10.76 -11.05
CA ASP A 364 0.03 10.04 -9.96
C ASP A 364 -0.15 10.94 -8.72
N ALA A 365 0.74 11.92 -8.51
CA ALA A 365 0.64 12.86 -7.39
C ALA A 365 -0.38 13.98 -7.62
N PHE A 366 -0.56 14.46 -8.86
CA PHE A 366 -1.41 15.62 -9.16
C PHE A 366 -2.87 15.51 -8.68
N PRO A 367 -3.57 14.35 -8.79
CA PRO A 367 -4.91 14.19 -8.24
C PRO A 367 -4.95 14.48 -6.73
N HIS A 368 -3.97 13.95 -5.98
CA HIS A 368 -3.87 14.17 -4.54
C HIS A 368 -3.57 15.63 -4.21
N LEU A 369 -2.62 16.26 -4.90
CA LEU A 369 -2.28 17.66 -4.70
C LEU A 369 -3.46 18.59 -5.01
N THR A 370 -4.22 18.28 -6.05
CA THR A 370 -5.44 18.99 -6.45
C THR A 370 -6.52 18.86 -5.38
N GLU A 371 -6.76 17.64 -4.90
CA GLU A 371 -7.71 17.36 -3.82
C GLU A 371 -7.33 18.12 -2.55
N TRP A 372 -6.07 18.03 -2.10
CA TRP A 372 -5.62 18.69 -0.88
C TRP A 372 -5.67 20.22 -0.99
N GLN A 373 -5.28 20.79 -2.14
CA GLN A 373 -5.40 22.23 -2.36
C GLN A 373 -6.86 22.68 -2.29
N ARG A 374 -7.79 21.91 -2.86
CA ARG A 374 -9.22 22.23 -2.82
C ARG A 374 -9.79 22.12 -1.41
N ASP A 375 -9.45 21.04 -0.69
CA ASP A 375 -10.08 20.71 0.59
C ASP A 375 -9.48 21.47 1.78
N TYR A 376 -8.24 21.96 1.63
CA TYR A 376 -7.49 22.63 2.69
C TYR A 376 -7.00 24.05 2.34
N GLY A 377 -7.15 24.51 1.09
CA GLY A 377 -6.68 25.83 0.65
C GLY A 377 -7.18 26.97 1.55
N ASP A 378 -8.49 27.00 1.79
CA ASP A 378 -9.15 27.99 2.64
C ASP A 378 -8.83 27.82 4.15
N LYS A 379 -8.20 26.70 4.52
CA LYS A 379 -7.76 26.39 5.89
C LYS A 379 -6.29 26.75 6.12
N GLY A 380 -5.67 27.49 5.19
CA GLY A 380 -4.29 27.92 5.26
C GLY A 380 -3.30 26.88 4.73
N PHE A 381 -3.70 26.06 3.74
CA PHE A 381 -2.79 25.17 3.00
C PHE A 381 -2.47 25.74 1.62
N VAL A 382 -1.22 25.58 1.18
CA VAL A 382 -0.77 25.98 -0.16
C VAL A 382 0.10 24.89 -0.75
N VAL A 383 -0.27 24.41 -1.93
CA VAL A 383 0.63 23.69 -2.83
C VAL A 383 1.36 24.72 -3.70
N LEU A 384 2.68 24.56 -3.84
CA LEU A 384 3.49 25.31 -4.79
C LEU A 384 4.30 24.34 -5.63
N GLY A 385 3.94 24.18 -6.90
CA GLY A 385 4.73 23.40 -7.83
C GLY A 385 6.07 24.09 -8.15
N VAL A 386 7.14 23.33 -8.27
CA VAL A 386 8.48 23.82 -8.61
C VAL A 386 9.01 22.97 -9.76
N THR A 387 9.03 23.56 -10.96
CA THR A 387 9.68 22.98 -12.14
C THR A 387 10.84 23.86 -12.58
N ARG A 388 11.68 23.34 -13.48
CA ARG A 388 12.69 24.12 -14.19
C ARG A 388 12.47 24.05 -15.69
N TYR A 389 13.21 24.85 -16.45
CA TYR A 389 13.34 24.61 -17.88
C TYR A 389 14.07 23.29 -18.12
N TYR A 390 13.45 22.42 -18.93
CA TYR A 390 14.03 21.18 -19.41
C TYR A 390 14.40 21.27 -20.90
N GLY A 391 14.08 22.39 -21.56
CA GLY A 391 14.30 22.61 -22.99
C GLY A 391 13.45 21.69 -23.85
N ARG A 392 12.33 21.20 -23.30
CA ARG A 392 11.53 20.10 -23.87
C ARG A 392 10.04 20.40 -23.72
N ALA A 393 9.30 20.32 -24.82
CA ALA A 393 7.84 20.36 -24.85
C ALA A 393 7.31 19.31 -25.81
N GLU A 394 6.32 18.54 -25.38
CA GLU A 394 5.65 17.52 -26.22
C GLU A 394 6.62 16.51 -26.90
N GLY A 395 7.78 16.27 -26.26
CA GLY A 395 8.82 15.38 -26.78
C GLY A 395 9.85 16.03 -27.71
N PHE A 396 9.70 17.31 -28.04
CA PHE A 396 10.59 18.08 -28.90
C PHE A 396 11.46 19.04 -28.10
N ASN A 397 12.65 19.37 -28.64
CA ASN A 397 13.48 20.42 -28.08
C ASN A 397 12.84 21.78 -28.39
N VAL A 398 12.80 22.66 -27.40
CA VAL A 398 12.22 24.00 -27.51
C VAL A 398 13.07 25.00 -26.72
N ASP A 399 12.95 26.28 -27.06
CA ASP A 399 13.49 27.37 -26.24
C ASP A 399 12.57 27.69 -25.05
N ASN A 400 13.06 28.52 -24.13
CA ASN A 400 12.33 28.87 -22.91
C ASN A 400 10.95 29.52 -23.18
N PRO A 401 10.80 30.48 -24.13
CA PRO A 401 9.48 31.04 -24.45
C PRO A 401 8.45 30.00 -24.90
N ASN A 402 8.85 29.05 -25.75
CA ASN A 402 7.96 27.98 -26.21
C ASN A 402 7.65 26.97 -25.10
N GLU A 403 8.61 26.66 -24.22
CA GLU A 403 8.37 25.82 -23.04
C GLU A 403 7.39 26.49 -22.06
N ILE A 404 7.49 27.81 -21.86
CA ILE A 404 6.52 28.58 -21.07
C ILE A 404 5.10 28.46 -21.65
N GLU A 405 4.95 28.61 -22.96
CA GLU A 405 3.63 28.49 -23.60
C GLU A 405 3.05 27.08 -23.44
N PHE A 406 3.91 26.06 -23.57
CA PHE A 406 3.53 24.69 -23.27
C PHE A 406 3.08 24.51 -21.81
N LEU A 407 3.80 25.07 -20.83
CA LEU A 407 3.45 24.97 -19.42
C LEU A 407 2.10 25.64 -19.09
N LYS A 408 1.71 26.72 -19.78
CA LYS A 408 0.37 27.30 -19.66
C LYS A 408 -0.71 26.32 -20.10
N ARG A 409 -0.56 25.76 -21.31
CA ARG A 409 -1.49 24.74 -21.84
C ARG A 409 -1.53 23.48 -20.96
N PHE A 410 -0.37 23.09 -20.41
CA PHE A 410 -0.26 21.96 -19.50
C PHE A 410 -1.12 22.18 -18.25
N ARG A 411 -1.00 23.35 -17.62
CA ARG A 411 -1.82 23.72 -16.45
C ARG A 411 -3.31 23.59 -16.74
N GLU A 412 -3.77 24.16 -17.86
CA GLU A 412 -5.18 24.13 -18.26
C GLU A 412 -5.67 22.70 -18.49
N LYS A 413 -4.86 21.90 -19.21
CA LYS A 413 -5.16 20.49 -19.49
C LYS A 413 -5.34 19.66 -18.23
N TYR A 414 -4.44 19.82 -17.25
CA TYR A 414 -4.48 19.06 -16.00
C TYR A 414 -5.28 19.75 -14.88
N ARG A 415 -5.86 20.93 -15.16
CA ARG A 415 -6.69 21.71 -14.24
C ARG A 415 -6.06 21.91 -12.86
N LEU A 416 -4.75 22.17 -12.83
CA LEU A 416 -4.02 22.35 -11.57
C LEU A 416 -4.54 23.60 -10.84
N PRO A 417 -5.11 23.47 -9.63
CA PRO A 417 -5.74 24.59 -8.92
C PRO A 417 -4.74 25.46 -8.15
N TYR A 418 -3.49 25.01 -8.02
CA TYR A 418 -2.42 25.63 -7.25
C TYR A 418 -1.37 26.29 -8.15
N ASP A 419 -0.58 27.20 -7.60
CA ASP A 419 0.47 27.89 -8.36
C ASP A 419 1.69 27.00 -8.61
N PHE A 420 2.46 27.30 -9.66
CA PHE A 420 3.81 26.76 -9.81
C PHE A 420 4.79 27.79 -10.33
N VAL A 421 6.07 27.56 -10.06
CA VAL A 421 7.20 28.35 -10.55
C VAL A 421 8.05 27.58 -11.52
N VAL A 422 8.68 28.32 -12.43
CA VAL A 422 9.71 27.83 -13.34
C VAL A 422 11.03 28.45 -12.93
N THR A 423 12.00 27.62 -12.56
CA THR A 423 13.38 28.04 -12.27
C THR A 423 14.25 27.93 -13.51
N ARG A 424 15.29 28.77 -13.60
CA ARG A 424 16.23 28.80 -14.72
C ARG A 424 17.02 27.50 -14.85
N ASP A 425 17.31 26.87 -13.72
CA ASP A 425 18.14 25.68 -13.62
C ASP A 425 17.69 24.78 -12.46
N GLN A 426 18.54 23.82 -12.08
CA GLN A 426 18.30 22.87 -11.01
C GLN A 426 18.73 23.34 -9.62
N GLN A 427 19.11 24.60 -9.42
CA GLN A 427 19.62 25.05 -8.11
C GLN A 427 18.57 24.91 -7.01
N ALA A 428 17.30 25.19 -7.29
CA ALA A 428 16.22 24.97 -6.33
C ALA A 428 16.06 23.48 -5.98
N GLN A 429 16.14 22.59 -6.97
CA GLN A 429 16.09 21.14 -6.78
C GLN A 429 17.27 20.66 -5.91
N ILE A 430 18.48 21.08 -6.24
CA ILE A 430 19.68 20.77 -5.46
C ILE A 430 19.51 21.28 -4.05
N GLN A 431 19.10 22.55 -3.86
CA GLN A 431 18.97 23.20 -2.55
C GLN A 431 18.05 22.43 -1.61
N TYR A 432 16.93 21.90 -2.11
CA TYR A 432 15.96 21.14 -1.33
C TYR A 432 16.19 19.62 -1.32
N GLY A 433 17.24 19.14 -1.98
CA GLY A 433 17.54 17.70 -2.04
C GLY A 433 16.67 16.90 -3.00
N ALA A 434 15.90 17.57 -3.88
CA ALA A 434 15.04 16.96 -4.89
C ALA A 434 15.86 16.30 -6.03
N THR A 435 16.53 15.20 -5.69
CA THR A 435 17.39 14.40 -6.60
C THR A 435 16.58 13.39 -7.44
N ALA A 436 15.31 13.19 -7.10
CA ALA A 436 14.34 12.39 -7.84
C ALA A 436 12.99 13.15 -7.94
N LEU A 437 12.16 12.81 -8.92
CA LEU A 437 10.84 13.41 -9.12
C LEU A 437 9.73 12.35 -8.99
N PRO A 438 8.57 12.70 -8.40
CA PRO A 438 8.35 13.93 -7.65
C PRO A 438 9.17 13.94 -6.34
N THR A 439 9.47 15.13 -5.83
CA THR A 439 9.90 15.30 -4.43
C THR A 439 9.03 16.37 -3.79
N ALA A 440 8.41 16.03 -2.67
CA ALA A 440 7.55 16.91 -1.90
C ALA A 440 8.29 17.41 -0.64
N VAL A 441 8.21 18.71 -0.36
CA VAL A 441 8.74 19.35 0.86
C VAL A 441 7.58 20.00 1.59
N LEU A 442 7.26 19.47 2.77
CA LEU A 442 6.20 19.97 3.63
C LEU A 442 6.77 20.92 4.68
N ILE A 443 6.23 22.13 4.72
CA ILE A 443 6.66 23.26 5.54
C ILE A 443 5.48 23.67 6.43
N ASP A 444 5.73 23.86 7.72
CA ASP A 444 4.69 24.33 8.65
C ASP A 444 4.44 25.84 8.60
N ARG A 445 3.47 26.31 9.39
CA ARG A 445 3.09 27.73 9.48
C ARG A 445 4.22 28.65 9.93
N LYS A 446 5.22 28.13 10.64
CA LYS A 446 6.39 28.90 11.09
C LYS A 446 7.45 29.03 10.00
N GLY A 447 7.28 28.32 8.89
CA GLY A 447 8.26 28.24 7.81
C GLY A 447 9.34 27.21 8.08
N THR A 448 9.10 26.22 8.94
CA THR A 448 10.05 25.14 9.23
C THR A 448 9.74 23.93 8.35
N ILE A 449 10.76 23.31 7.77
CA ILE A 449 10.61 22.07 7.00
C ILE A 449 10.31 20.92 7.95
N ARG A 450 9.15 20.28 7.80
CA ARG A 450 8.68 19.20 8.66
C ARG A 450 8.81 17.83 8.03
N PHE A 451 8.80 17.75 6.72
CA PHE A 451 8.92 16.48 6.02
C PHE A 451 9.41 16.68 4.59
N ILE A 452 10.24 15.77 4.10
CA ILE A 452 10.65 15.73 2.70
C ILE A 452 10.47 14.32 2.21
N GLU A 453 9.79 14.08 1.10
CA GLU A 453 9.59 12.74 0.57
C GLU A 453 9.67 12.69 -0.94
N SER A 454 10.29 11.63 -1.47
CA SER A 454 10.40 11.43 -2.93
C SER A 454 9.52 10.26 -3.38
N GLY A 455 8.90 10.40 -4.55
CA GLY A 455 7.99 9.42 -5.14
C GLY A 455 6.52 9.61 -4.75
N SER A 456 5.64 8.83 -5.40
CA SER A 456 4.18 9.01 -5.35
C SER A 456 3.40 7.72 -5.06
N SER A 457 4.01 6.71 -4.42
CA SER A 457 3.28 5.49 -4.06
C SER A 457 2.09 5.79 -3.13
N PRO A 458 1.01 5.00 -3.15
CA PRO A 458 -0.17 5.25 -2.31
C PRO A 458 0.15 5.47 -0.84
N SER A 459 1.02 4.62 -0.26
CA SER A 459 1.47 4.75 1.13
C SER A 459 2.18 6.08 1.44
N ARG A 460 2.94 6.63 0.49
CA ARG A 460 3.63 7.92 0.65
C ARG A 460 2.63 9.07 0.59
N MET A 461 1.63 8.98 -0.29
CA MET A 461 0.56 9.98 -0.40
C MET A 461 -0.30 10.00 0.86
N GLU A 462 -0.63 8.83 1.42
CA GLU A 462 -1.33 8.72 2.70
C GLU A 462 -0.53 9.31 3.88
N GLU A 463 0.77 9.03 3.97
CA GLU A 463 1.63 9.61 5.00
C GLU A 463 1.70 11.14 4.86
N MET A 464 1.87 11.65 3.64
CA MET A 464 1.86 13.09 3.35
C MET A 464 0.53 13.73 3.77
N HIS A 465 -0.61 13.13 3.41
CA HIS A 465 -1.93 13.63 3.79
C HIS A 465 -2.13 13.67 5.31
N ARG A 466 -1.70 12.62 6.02
CA ARG A 466 -1.73 12.60 7.50
C ARG A 466 -0.91 13.74 8.09
N ARG A 467 0.29 13.97 7.58
CA ARG A 467 1.17 15.07 8.04
C ARG A 467 0.58 16.45 7.74
N ILE A 468 0.00 16.66 6.54
CA ILE A 468 -0.70 17.90 6.20
C ILE A 468 -1.82 18.18 7.21
N LYS A 469 -2.66 17.18 7.50
CA LYS A 469 -3.75 17.33 8.48
C LYS A 469 -3.23 17.65 9.88
N ALA A 470 -2.14 17.01 10.30
CA ALA A 470 -1.52 17.28 11.59
C ALA A 470 -1.02 18.74 11.68
N LEU A 471 -0.28 19.21 10.66
CA LEU A 471 0.23 20.58 10.63
C LEU A 471 -0.86 21.64 10.53
N LEU A 472 -1.98 21.35 9.88
CA LEU A 472 -3.13 22.26 9.83
C LEU A 472 -3.86 22.36 11.18
N ALA A 473 -3.72 21.36 12.04
CA ALA A 473 -4.27 21.36 13.40
C ALA A 473 -3.33 22.03 14.41
N GLU A 474 -2.04 22.20 14.09
CA GLU A 474 -1.10 23.03 14.86
C GLU A 474 -1.55 24.50 14.75
N GLN A 475 -1.75 25.16 15.90
CA GLN A 475 -2.24 26.55 15.94
C GLN A 475 -1.16 27.53 15.48
#